data_AF-A0A0B7FV07-F1
#
_entry.id   AF-A0A0B7FV07-F1
#
_cell.length_a   1.000
_cell.length_b   1.000
_cell.length_c   1.000
_cell.angle_alpha   90.00
_cell.angle_beta   90.00
_cell.angle_gamma   90.00
#
_symmetry.space_group_name_H-M   'P 1'
#
loop_
_entity.id
_entity.type
_entity.pdbx_description
1 polymer ?
#
loop_
_entity_poly.entity_id
_entity_poly.type
_entity_poly.pdbx_seq_one_letter_code
_entity_poly.pdbx_strand_id
1 'polypeptide(L)'
;MAGLPETLRKSKHWTLENPLAFHKRYQHEVNAGGSEITLKEGRERLETIYKKTVMTLNEWLGWADARCPQPTHEINRLYQTIVDIEAQIEAAISLMTRLGERRRELQTAQYGLENHRTSKSAIQALCSKTTDYWEREPDDNHHTLCIASDCYSNCHVNCLVPFTLDPIKIGRFCLAFMYSVDDARRTNTESDDAAKSRRCNHCSHAAWEHRHYKNKHVRRTRALHPTAKNDLAKAETEEQRLEVAKRVVQEELDSIQLELDTVQAKVNSLVDAYNSKSLNKNFAGHINSAIQMMELRLEELKSKPGTEHERGIVQSAIQKLKSKLDVLRKSQERKSGVINHVRGAVGDAVGALGTALTGVIRGIV
;
A
#
# COMPACT_ATOMS: atom_id res chain seq x y z
N MET A 1 -31.43 8.65 -31.35
CA MET A 1 -31.16 7.96 -30.06
C MET A 1 -31.17 6.43 -30.13
N ALA A 2 -31.64 5.80 -31.22
CA ALA A 2 -31.72 4.33 -31.33
C ALA A 2 -30.36 3.59 -31.42
N GLY A 3 -29.24 4.29 -31.65
CA GLY A 3 -27.91 3.69 -31.83
C GLY A 3 -27.03 3.59 -30.57
N LEU A 4 -27.48 4.09 -29.41
CA LEU A 4 -26.70 3.97 -28.17
C LEU A 4 -27.02 2.67 -27.42
N PRO A 5 -26.06 2.06 -26.72
CA PRO A 5 -26.30 0.96 -25.78
C PRO A 5 -27.39 1.28 -24.75
N GLU A 6 -28.19 0.28 -24.36
CA GLU A 6 -29.34 0.39 -23.43
C GLU A 6 -29.01 1.20 -22.16
N THR A 7 -27.82 0.96 -21.59
CA THR A 7 -27.31 1.63 -20.38
C THR A 7 -27.04 3.13 -20.58
N LEU A 8 -26.60 3.53 -21.78
CA LEU A 8 -26.31 4.93 -22.11
C LEU A 8 -27.58 5.71 -22.48
N ARG A 9 -28.64 5.03 -22.96
CA ARG A 9 -29.92 5.69 -23.29
C ARG A 9 -30.58 6.35 -22.08
N LYS A 10 -30.38 5.78 -20.88
CA LYS A 10 -30.91 6.32 -19.61
C LYS A 10 -29.96 7.32 -18.92
N SER A 11 -28.79 7.58 -19.49
CA SER A 11 -27.80 8.48 -18.89
C SER A 11 -28.24 9.95 -19.02
N LYS A 12 -27.73 10.83 -18.14
CA LYS A 12 -27.90 12.28 -18.32
C LYS A 12 -27.08 12.69 -19.54
N HIS A 13 -27.68 13.46 -20.43
CA HIS A 13 -27.04 13.99 -21.64
C HIS A 13 -26.85 15.49 -21.49
N TRP A 14 -25.74 16.01 -22.00
CA TRP A 14 -25.46 17.43 -22.08
C TRP A 14 -25.20 17.79 -23.54
N THR A 15 -25.77 18.91 -23.99
CA THR A 15 -25.52 19.45 -25.32
C THR A 15 -24.61 20.66 -25.19
N LEU A 16 -23.41 20.56 -25.76
CA LEU A 16 -22.46 21.66 -25.78
C LEU A 16 -22.59 22.39 -27.12
N GLU A 17 -23.01 23.64 -27.08
CA GLU A 17 -22.96 24.51 -28.26
C GLU A 17 -21.50 24.85 -28.58
N ASN A 18 -21.18 25.10 -29.84
CA ASN A 18 -19.82 25.45 -30.28
C ASN A 18 -19.69 26.98 -30.45
N PRO A 19 -19.33 27.74 -29.39
CA PRO A 19 -19.25 29.19 -29.47
C PRO A 19 -18.20 29.68 -30.46
N LEU A 20 -17.13 28.91 -30.70
CA LEU A 20 -16.08 29.28 -31.66
C LEU A 20 -16.60 29.30 -33.10
N ALA A 21 -17.43 28.33 -33.48
CA ALA A 21 -18.03 28.31 -34.81
C ALA A 21 -18.94 29.52 -35.03
N PHE A 22 -19.73 29.89 -34.02
CA PHE A 22 -20.59 31.08 -34.07
C PHE A 22 -19.79 32.38 -34.08
N HIS A 23 -18.71 32.48 -33.30
CA HIS A 23 -17.83 33.64 -33.30
C HIS A 23 -17.19 33.86 -34.68
N LYS A 24 -16.68 32.80 -35.32
CA LYS A 24 -16.10 32.89 -36.68
C LYS A 24 -17.11 33.37 -37.70
N ARG A 25 -18.36 32.90 -37.62
CA ARG A 25 -19.45 33.35 -38.49
C ARG A 25 -19.79 34.82 -38.24
N TYR A 26 -19.92 35.23 -36.98
CA TYR A 26 -20.17 36.62 -36.60
C TYR A 26 -19.05 37.55 -37.11
N GLN A 27 -17.78 37.16 -36.99
CA GLN A 27 -16.66 37.92 -37.54
C GLN A 27 -16.75 38.09 -39.06
N HIS A 28 -17.18 37.06 -39.79
CA HIS A 28 -17.42 37.17 -41.22
C HIS A 28 -18.54 38.17 -41.55
N GLU A 29 -19.62 38.17 -40.77
CA GLU A 29 -20.74 39.12 -40.93
C GLU A 29 -20.33 40.57 -40.61
N VAL A 30 -19.46 40.77 -39.61
CA VAL A 30 -18.83 42.07 -39.32
C VAL A 30 -17.96 42.54 -40.49
N ASN A 31 -17.09 41.67 -41.00
CA ASN A 31 -16.16 42.01 -42.09
C ASN A 31 -16.88 42.26 -43.43
N ALA A 32 -18.05 41.67 -43.63
CA ALA A 32 -18.89 41.88 -44.81
C ALA A 32 -19.71 43.18 -44.77
N GLY A 33 -19.58 44.00 -43.71
CA GLY A 33 -20.36 45.24 -43.56
C GLY A 33 -21.84 44.98 -43.31
N GLY A 34 -22.17 43.93 -42.54
CA GLY A 34 -23.55 43.59 -42.18
C GLY A 34 -24.30 44.76 -41.54
N SER A 35 -25.62 44.79 -41.70
CA SER A 35 -26.45 45.86 -41.13
C SER A 35 -26.31 45.93 -39.60
N GLU A 36 -26.47 47.13 -39.03
CA GLU A 36 -26.33 47.35 -37.58
C GLU A 36 -27.25 46.45 -36.76
N ILE A 37 -28.47 46.19 -37.25
CA ILE A 37 -29.44 45.28 -36.62
C ILE A 37 -28.89 43.84 -36.61
N THR A 38 -28.37 43.37 -37.75
CA THR A 38 -27.78 42.03 -37.87
C THR A 38 -26.57 41.84 -36.94
N LEU A 39 -25.72 42.87 -36.82
CA LEU A 39 -24.55 42.81 -35.94
C LEU A 39 -24.94 42.82 -34.45
N LYS A 40 -25.98 43.58 -34.08
CA LYS A 40 -26.52 43.57 -32.72
C LYS A 40 -27.09 42.20 -32.35
N GLU A 41 -27.94 41.63 -33.21
CA GLU A 41 -28.53 40.31 -33.02
C GLU A 41 -27.45 39.20 -32.96
N GLY A 42 -26.43 39.28 -33.83
CA GLY A 42 -25.31 38.35 -33.84
C GLY A 42 -24.51 38.37 -32.53
N ARG A 43 -24.29 39.56 -31.96
CA ARG A 43 -23.62 39.74 -30.67
C ARG A 43 -24.42 39.15 -29.51
N GLU A 44 -25.70 39.50 -29.40
CA GLU A 44 -26.58 39.00 -28.33
C GLU A 44 -26.72 37.47 -28.39
N ARG A 45 -26.80 36.92 -29.60
CA ARG A 45 -26.82 35.48 -29.81
C ARG A 45 -25.50 34.83 -29.39
N LEU A 46 -24.35 35.42 -29.75
CA LEU A 46 -23.04 34.92 -29.36
C LEU A 46 -22.89 34.89 -27.84
N GLU A 47 -23.26 35.98 -27.15
CA GLU A 47 -23.24 36.07 -25.69
C GLU A 47 -24.12 34.99 -25.04
N THR A 48 -25.33 34.78 -25.59
CA THR A 48 -26.25 33.73 -25.14
C THR A 48 -25.63 32.33 -25.29
N ILE A 49 -24.99 32.04 -26.42
CA ILE A 49 -24.34 30.75 -26.69
C ILE A 49 -23.18 30.52 -25.74
N TYR A 50 -22.33 31.53 -25.50
CA TYR A 50 -21.25 31.44 -24.53
C TYR A 50 -21.79 31.16 -23.12
N LYS A 51 -22.81 31.91 -22.69
CA LYS A 51 -23.43 31.72 -21.38
C LYS A 51 -24.00 30.32 -21.22
N LYS A 52 -24.75 29.82 -22.20
CA LYS A 52 -25.28 28.45 -22.21
C LYS A 52 -24.18 27.40 -22.14
N THR A 53 -23.13 27.55 -22.95
CA THR A 53 -21.97 26.65 -22.98
C THR A 53 -21.31 26.57 -21.62
N VAL A 54 -21.05 27.72 -20.97
CA VAL A 54 -20.46 27.78 -19.64
C VAL A 54 -21.37 27.14 -18.59
N MET A 55 -22.68 27.41 -18.62
CA MET A 55 -23.64 26.79 -17.70
C MET A 55 -23.67 25.26 -17.86
N THR A 56 -23.73 24.76 -19.08
CA THR A 56 -23.69 23.31 -19.36
C THR A 56 -22.39 22.68 -18.86
N LEU A 57 -21.24 23.34 -19.04
CA LEU A 57 -19.95 22.85 -18.52
C LEU A 57 -19.93 22.83 -17.00
N ASN A 58 -20.43 23.87 -16.34
CA ASN A 58 -20.51 23.93 -14.88
C ASN A 58 -21.45 22.84 -14.33
N GLU A 59 -22.59 22.59 -14.97
CA GLU A 59 -23.49 21.50 -14.59
C GLU A 59 -22.85 20.12 -14.80
N TRP A 60 -22.10 19.95 -15.89
CA TRP A 60 -21.38 18.71 -16.16
C TRP A 60 -20.26 18.48 -15.15
N LEU A 61 -19.46 19.51 -14.85
CA LEU A 61 -18.42 19.47 -13.83
C LEU A 61 -19.00 19.22 -12.44
N GLY A 62 -20.06 19.94 -12.04
CA GLY A 62 -20.74 19.71 -10.78
C GLY A 62 -21.35 18.31 -10.66
N TRP A 63 -21.86 17.75 -11.77
CA TRP A 63 -22.28 16.35 -11.81
C TRP A 63 -21.09 15.40 -11.65
N ALA A 64 -19.96 15.67 -12.31
CA ALA A 64 -18.76 14.83 -12.24
C ALA A 64 -18.16 14.85 -10.83
N ASP A 65 -18.06 16.03 -10.20
CA ASP A 65 -17.56 16.22 -8.84
C ASP A 65 -18.43 15.51 -7.79
N ALA A 66 -19.75 15.45 -8.04
CA ALA A 66 -20.68 14.74 -7.17
C ALA A 66 -20.58 13.20 -7.28
N ARG A 67 -19.85 12.66 -8.27
CA ARG A 67 -19.65 11.21 -8.39
C ARG A 67 -18.43 10.79 -7.59
N CYS A 68 -18.63 9.87 -6.64
CA CYS A 68 -17.51 9.15 -6.07
C CYS A 68 -16.85 8.31 -7.16
N PRO A 69 -15.52 8.45 -7.38
CA PRO A 69 -14.78 7.57 -8.27
C PRO A 69 -15.03 6.12 -7.82
N GLN A 70 -15.65 5.32 -8.68
CA GLN A 70 -15.79 3.89 -8.40
C GLN A 70 -14.61 3.16 -9.03
N PRO A 71 -13.73 2.53 -8.24
CA PRO A 71 -12.67 1.72 -8.80
C PRO A 71 -13.29 0.59 -9.61
N THR A 72 -12.79 0.37 -10.83
CA THR A 72 -13.23 -0.76 -11.64
C THR A 72 -12.85 -2.07 -10.95
N HIS A 73 -13.50 -3.16 -11.33
CA HIS A 73 -13.17 -4.48 -10.79
C HIS A 73 -11.69 -4.83 -10.95
N GLU A 74 -11.07 -4.42 -12.07
CA GLU A 74 -9.65 -4.62 -12.36
C GLU A 74 -8.76 -3.82 -11.40
N ILE A 75 -9.15 -2.58 -11.08
CA ILE A 75 -8.42 -1.73 -10.13
C ILE A 75 -8.50 -2.34 -8.72
N ASN A 76 -9.69 -2.78 -8.30
CA ASN A 76 -9.87 -3.46 -7.01
C ASN A 76 -9.04 -4.75 -6.92
N ARG A 77 -9.06 -5.58 -7.99
CA ARG A 77 -8.26 -6.80 -8.06
C ARG A 77 -6.76 -6.51 -7.93
N LEU A 78 -6.29 -5.43 -8.56
CA LEU A 78 -4.89 -5.03 -8.48
C LEU A 78 -4.50 -4.55 -7.08
N TYR A 79 -5.38 -3.79 -6.39
CA TYR A 79 -5.20 -3.46 -4.98
C TYR A 79 -5.12 -4.72 -4.12
N GLN A 80 -6.06 -5.65 -4.27
CA GLN A 80 -6.07 -6.91 -3.52
C GLN A 80 -4.77 -7.70 -3.72
N THR A 81 -4.28 -7.76 -4.96
CA THR A 81 -3.05 -8.49 -5.30
C THR A 81 -1.82 -7.87 -4.61
N ILE A 82 -1.73 -6.54 -4.56
CA ILE A 82 -0.62 -5.82 -3.93
C ILE A 82 -0.61 -6.01 -2.42
N VAL A 83 -1.79 -6.08 -1.83
CA VAL A 83 -2.00 -6.36 -0.41
C VAL A 83 -1.59 -7.79 -0.09
N ASP A 84 -2.00 -8.74 -0.92
CA ASP A 84 -1.62 -10.14 -0.75
C ASP A 84 -0.10 -10.30 -0.87
N ILE A 85 0.55 -9.51 -1.72
CA ILE A 85 2.02 -9.46 -1.81
C ILE A 85 2.62 -8.85 -0.54
N GLU A 86 2.10 -7.73 -0.03
CA GLU A 86 2.55 -7.11 1.24
C GLU A 86 2.44 -8.09 2.42
N ALA A 87 1.30 -8.76 2.56
CA ALA A 87 1.07 -9.76 3.59
C ALA A 87 2.04 -10.94 3.47
N GLN A 88 2.34 -11.38 2.24
CA GLN A 88 3.32 -12.44 1.99
C GLN A 88 4.75 -12.01 2.29
N ILE A 89 5.12 -10.75 2.00
CA ILE A 89 6.44 -10.22 2.38
C ILE A 89 6.56 -10.18 3.90
N GLU A 90 5.55 -9.67 4.60
CA GLU A 90 5.54 -9.64 6.07
C GLU A 90 5.66 -11.05 6.67
N ALA A 91 4.90 -12.01 6.15
CA ALA A 91 4.94 -13.40 6.58
C ALA A 91 6.33 -14.03 6.33
N ALA A 92 6.93 -13.75 5.17
CA ALA A 92 8.27 -14.22 4.82
C ALA A 92 9.35 -13.62 5.72
N ILE A 93 9.32 -12.32 5.99
CA ILE A 93 10.25 -11.67 6.92
C ILE A 93 10.08 -12.22 8.33
N SER A 94 8.84 -12.41 8.79
CA SER A 94 8.57 -13.00 10.11
C SER A 94 9.10 -14.43 10.21
N LEU A 95 8.94 -15.24 9.15
CA LEU A 95 9.52 -16.58 9.09
C LEU A 95 11.05 -16.52 9.12
N MET A 96 11.67 -15.64 8.35
CA MET A 96 13.11 -15.43 8.31
C MET A 96 13.67 -15.07 9.70
N THR A 97 13.04 -14.13 10.42
CA THR A 97 13.43 -13.76 11.79
C THR A 97 13.41 -14.98 12.72
N ARG A 98 12.34 -15.77 12.69
CA ARG A 98 12.21 -16.99 13.53
C ARG A 98 13.24 -18.06 13.17
N LEU A 99 13.52 -18.24 11.88
CA LEU A 99 14.55 -19.17 11.43
C LEU A 99 15.94 -18.71 11.89
N GLY A 100 16.23 -17.41 11.84
CA GLY A 100 17.45 -16.82 12.39
C GLY A 100 17.58 -17.01 13.91
N GLU A 101 16.50 -16.85 14.67
CA GLU A 101 16.45 -17.15 16.10
C GLU A 101 16.74 -18.63 16.36
N ARG A 102 16.07 -19.55 15.66
CA ARG A 102 16.28 -20.99 15.79
C ARG A 102 17.70 -21.40 15.42
N ARG A 103 18.28 -20.84 14.35
CA ARG A 103 19.66 -21.09 13.94
C ARG A 103 20.63 -20.74 15.07
N ARG A 104 20.45 -19.60 15.74
CA ARG A 104 21.29 -19.18 16.89
C ARG A 104 21.17 -20.13 18.08
N GLU A 105 19.94 -20.56 18.40
CA GLU A 105 19.74 -21.56 19.46
C GLU A 105 20.47 -22.88 19.14
N LEU A 106 20.38 -23.35 17.90
CA LEU A 106 21.05 -24.56 17.45
C LEU A 106 22.58 -24.41 17.43
N GLN A 107 23.12 -23.27 17.01
CA GLN A 107 24.56 -23.00 17.08
C GLN A 107 25.07 -23.00 18.53
N THR A 108 24.26 -22.47 19.46
CA THR A 108 24.57 -22.52 20.90
C THR A 108 24.54 -23.96 21.42
N ALA A 109 23.56 -24.75 20.99
CA ALA A 109 23.48 -26.17 21.32
C ALA A 109 24.65 -26.97 20.74
N GLN A 110 25.04 -26.71 19.48
CA GLN A 110 26.20 -27.31 18.81
C GLN A 110 27.48 -27.07 19.60
N TYR A 111 27.75 -25.81 19.96
CA TYR A 111 28.89 -25.45 20.80
C TYR A 111 28.86 -26.16 22.16
N GLY A 112 27.67 -26.26 22.78
CA GLY A 112 27.47 -26.99 24.03
C GLY A 112 27.69 -28.50 23.91
N LEU A 113 27.44 -29.11 22.74
CA LEU A 113 27.72 -30.52 22.46
C LEU A 113 29.20 -30.78 22.17
N GLU A 114 29.90 -29.83 21.54
CA GLU A 114 31.35 -29.91 21.34
C GLU A 114 32.11 -29.84 22.67
N ASN A 115 31.53 -29.18 23.67
CA ASN A 115 32.09 -29.12 25.01
C ASN A 115 31.59 -30.27 25.90
N HIS A 116 32.47 -31.27 26.14
CA HIS A 116 32.15 -32.48 26.92
C HIS A 116 31.59 -32.24 28.34
N ARG A 117 31.84 -31.07 28.96
CA ARG A 117 31.28 -30.75 30.29
C ARG A 117 29.78 -30.43 30.27
N THR A 118 29.24 -30.02 29.12
CA THR A 118 27.85 -29.54 28.95
C THR A 118 26.98 -30.46 28.10
N SER A 119 27.56 -31.53 27.54
CA SER A 119 26.90 -32.44 26.59
C SER A 119 25.62 -33.08 27.15
N LYS A 120 25.64 -33.58 28.39
CA LYS A 120 24.47 -34.24 29.00
C LYS A 120 23.27 -33.32 29.17
N SER A 121 23.50 -32.10 29.66
CA SER A 121 22.45 -31.07 29.77
C SER A 121 21.98 -30.58 28.40
N ALA A 122 22.88 -30.49 27.41
CA ALA A 122 22.54 -30.10 26.04
C ALA A 122 21.64 -31.14 25.37
N ILE A 123 21.96 -32.43 25.51
CA ILE A 123 21.13 -33.54 25.00
C ILE A 123 19.73 -33.53 25.64
N GLN A 124 19.64 -33.29 26.96
CA GLN A 124 18.35 -33.21 27.63
C GLN A 124 17.50 -32.02 27.16
N ALA A 125 18.14 -30.88 26.90
CA ALA A 125 17.48 -29.69 26.36
C ALA A 125 16.92 -29.93 24.94
N LEU A 126 17.61 -30.71 24.10
CA LEU A 126 17.13 -31.06 22.75
C LEU A 126 15.83 -31.90 22.81
N CYS A 127 15.68 -32.81 23.77
CA CYS A 127 14.54 -33.74 23.81
C CYS A 127 13.23 -33.16 24.37
N SER A 128 13.30 -32.07 25.13
CA SER A 128 12.19 -31.61 25.96
C SER A 128 11.66 -30.23 25.58
N LYS A 129 12.37 -29.48 24.73
CA LYS A 129 11.97 -28.13 24.37
C LYS A 129 10.88 -28.16 23.29
N THR A 130 9.71 -27.62 23.63
CA THR A 130 8.70 -27.21 22.65
C THR A 130 8.77 -25.70 22.50
N THR A 131 8.45 -25.20 21.32
CA THR A 131 8.35 -23.76 21.09
C THR A 131 6.97 -23.42 20.55
N ASP A 132 6.36 -22.40 21.15
CA ASP A 132 5.17 -21.78 20.62
C ASP A 132 5.56 -20.84 19.50
N TYR A 133 4.77 -20.84 18.43
CA TYR A 133 4.99 -19.97 17.30
C TYR A 133 3.66 -19.54 16.68
N TRP A 134 3.68 -18.42 15.98
CA TRP A 134 2.48 -17.83 15.39
C TRP A 134 2.47 -17.95 13.88
N GLU A 135 1.46 -18.59 13.32
CA GLU A 135 1.26 -18.67 11.88
C GLU A 135 0.18 -17.69 11.42
N ARG A 136 0.22 -17.33 10.14
CA ARG A 136 -0.87 -16.62 9.45
C ARG A 136 -1.77 -17.68 8.80
N GLU A 137 -2.99 -17.79 9.27
CA GLU A 137 -4.01 -18.66 8.66
C GLU A 137 -4.92 -17.81 7.76
N PRO A 138 -5.14 -18.18 6.48
CA PRO A 138 -6.09 -17.49 5.61
C PRO A 138 -7.50 -17.48 6.20
N ASP A 139 -8.25 -16.41 5.94
CA ASP A 139 -9.64 -16.25 6.35
C ASP A 139 -10.40 -15.50 5.23
N ASP A 140 -11.70 -15.73 5.11
CA ASP A 140 -12.53 -15.05 4.10
C ASP A 140 -12.78 -13.58 4.45
N ASN A 141 -12.68 -13.25 5.75
CA ASN A 141 -12.94 -11.93 6.29
C ASN A 141 -11.66 -11.09 6.42
N HIS A 142 -11.83 -9.77 6.47
CA HIS A 142 -10.72 -8.88 6.82
C HIS A 142 -10.57 -8.80 8.34
N HIS A 143 -9.32 -8.86 8.80
CA HIS A 143 -8.96 -8.68 10.20
C HIS A 143 -8.03 -7.48 10.32
N THR A 144 -8.17 -6.69 11.39
CA THR A 144 -7.17 -5.70 11.78
C THR A 144 -6.15 -6.37 12.66
N LEU A 145 -4.93 -6.50 12.14
CA LEU A 145 -3.84 -7.22 12.78
C LEU A 145 -2.76 -6.24 13.18
N CYS A 146 -2.17 -6.45 14.36
CA CYS A 146 -0.99 -5.71 14.75
C CYS A 146 0.23 -6.25 13.98
N ILE A 147 1.07 -5.34 13.51
CA ILE A 147 2.36 -5.65 12.87
C ILE A 147 3.54 -5.16 13.72
N ALA A 148 3.27 -4.63 14.93
CA ALA A 148 4.32 -4.29 15.88
C ALA A 148 5.16 -5.51 16.24
N SER A 149 6.43 -5.27 16.56
CA SER A 149 7.37 -6.32 16.95
C SER A 149 6.82 -7.15 18.11
N ASP A 150 6.94 -8.47 17.98
CA ASP A 150 6.47 -9.48 18.96
C ASP A 150 4.98 -9.36 19.36
N CYS A 151 4.17 -8.64 18.57
CA CYS A 151 2.73 -8.55 18.78
C CYS A 151 1.97 -9.40 17.75
N TYR A 152 1.32 -10.47 18.23
CA TYR A 152 0.53 -11.38 17.39
C TYR A 152 -0.98 -11.20 17.59
N SER A 153 -1.40 -9.99 17.93
CA SER A 153 -2.79 -9.69 18.27
C SER A 153 -3.66 -9.61 17.02
N ASN A 154 -4.78 -10.34 17.04
CA ASN A 154 -5.89 -10.17 16.12
C ASN A 154 -6.80 -9.03 16.62
N CYS A 155 -6.30 -7.79 16.57
CA CYS A 155 -6.90 -6.62 17.23
C CYS A 155 -8.36 -6.36 16.84
N HIS A 156 -8.81 -6.71 15.64
CA HIS A 156 -10.23 -6.74 15.32
C HIS A 156 -10.52 -7.86 14.32
N VAL A 157 -11.24 -8.89 14.77
CA VAL A 157 -11.64 -10.01 13.93
C VAL A 157 -12.90 -9.64 13.16
N ASN A 158 -12.97 -9.96 11.86
CA ASN A 158 -14.11 -9.66 10.98
C ASN A 158 -14.42 -8.15 10.93
N CYS A 159 -13.39 -7.34 10.73
CA CYS A 159 -13.49 -5.89 10.64
C CYS A 159 -14.35 -5.50 9.42
N LEU A 160 -15.46 -4.79 9.68
CA LEU A 160 -16.41 -4.33 8.65
C LEU A 160 -15.96 -3.06 7.91
N VAL A 161 -14.85 -2.45 8.33
CA VAL A 161 -14.29 -1.29 7.64
C VAL A 161 -13.89 -1.71 6.23
N PRO A 162 -14.28 -0.95 5.19
CA PRO A 162 -13.87 -1.23 3.83
C PRO A 162 -12.36 -1.44 3.74
N PHE A 163 -11.95 -2.40 2.93
CA PHE A 163 -10.56 -2.78 2.80
C PHE A 163 -9.66 -1.54 2.59
N THR A 164 -8.61 -1.42 3.41
CA THR A 164 -7.69 -0.28 3.37
C THR A 164 -6.32 -0.67 3.92
N LEU A 165 -5.27 -0.22 3.26
CA LEU A 165 -3.89 -0.23 3.79
C LEU A 165 -3.52 1.09 4.46
N ASP A 166 -4.34 2.12 4.31
CA ASP A 166 -4.11 3.41 4.93
C ASP A 166 -4.34 3.33 6.44
N PRO A 167 -3.29 3.47 7.26
CA PRO A 167 -3.43 3.37 8.71
C PRO A 167 -4.28 4.51 9.30
N ILE A 168 -4.45 5.62 8.59
CA ILE A 168 -5.38 6.70 8.98
C ILE A 168 -6.80 6.16 8.98
N LYS A 169 -7.21 5.47 7.90
CA LYS A 169 -8.55 4.89 7.81
C LYS A 169 -8.77 3.80 8.84
N ILE A 170 -7.74 2.98 9.12
CA ILE A 170 -7.80 1.99 10.21
C ILE A 170 -8.02 2.71 11.54
N GLY A 171 -7.18 3.70 11.88
CA GLY A 171 -7.28 4.44 13.13
C GLY A 171 -8.59 5.23 13.30
N ARG A 172 -9.20 5.69 12.19
CA ARG A 172 -10.48 6.41 12.21
C ARG A 172 -11.69 5.50 12.35
N PHE A 173 -11.72 4.37 11.65
CA PHE A 173 -12.95 3.61 11.44
C PHE A 173 -12.96 2.22 12.09
N CYS A 174 -11.81 1.67 12.47
CA CYS A 174 -11.77 0.35 13.09
C CYS A 174 -12.13 0.40 14.58
N LEU A 175 -12.98 -0.52 15.03
CA LEU A 175 -13.43 -0.63 16.43
C LEU A 175 -12.28 -0.85 17.42
N ALA A 176 -11.15 -1.41 16.96
CA ALA A 176 -9.95 -1.56 17.78
C ALA A 176 -9.38 -0.22 18.28
N PHE A 177 -9.77 0.92 17.67
CA PHE A 177 -9.29 2.25 18.01
C PHE A 177 -10.41 3.19 18.50
N MET A 178 -11.59 2.65 18.83
CA MET A 178 -12.71 3.48 19.29
C MET A 178 -12.53 4.00 20.71
N TYR A 179 -12.95 5.25 20.92
CA TYR A 179 -13.00 5.93 22.22
C TYR A 179 -14.32 5.69 22.95
N SER A 180 -14.39 6.18 24.19
CA SER A 180 -15.64 6.47 24.89
C SER A 180 -16.52 7.42 24.06
N VAL A 181 -17.83 7.39 24.34
CA VAL A 181 -18.91 8.03 23.56
C VAL A 181 -18.68 9.54 23.28
N ASP A 182 -17.90 10.23 24.11
CA ASP A 182 -17.62 11.68 23.97
C ASP A 182 -16.68 12.03 22.80
N ASP A 183 -15.81 11.10 22.35
CA ASP A 183 -14.83 11.36 21.28
C ASP A 183 -15.35 10.97 19.88
N ALA A 184 -16.52 10.33 19.78
CA ALA A 184 -17.15 9.98 18.50
C ALA A 184 -17.48 11.21 17.64
N ARG A 185 -17.60 12.40 18.25
CA ARG A 185 -17.76 13.67 17.53
C ARG A 185 -16.46 14.19 16.90
N ARG A 186 -15.27 13.70 17.30
CA ARG A 186 -13.96 14.15 16.79
C ARG A 186 -13.45 13.40 15.55
N THR A 187 -14.06 12.27 15.19
CA THR A 187 -13.57 11.41 14.09
C THR A 187 -13.53 12.12 12.73
N ASN A 188 -14.29 13.19 12.55
CA ASN A 188 -14.35 13.95 11.29
C ASN A 188 -13.50 15.23 11.28
N THR A 189 -12.93 15.66 12.42
CA THR A 189 -12.16 16.91 12.55
C THR A 189 -10.70 16.70 12.95
N GLU A 190 -10.31 15.47 13.28
CA GLU A 190 -8.94 15.15 13.67
C GLU A 190 -7.97 15.12 12.50
N SER A 191 -6.75 15.63 12.73
CA SER A 191 -5.65 15.56 11.78
C SER A 191 -5.27 14.10 11.47
N ASP A 192 -4.69 13.87 10.29
CA ASP A 192 -4.23 12.55 9.87
C ASP A 192 -3.17 11.96 10.83
N ASP A 193 -2.35 12.82 11.46
CA ASP A 193 -1.32 12.39 12.42
C ASP A 193 -1.94 11.91 13.73
N ALA A 194 -3.01 12.55 14.19
CA ALA A 194 -3.76 12.11 15.35
C ALA A 194 -4.34 10.71 15.10
N ALA A 195 -5.01 10.52 13.95
CA ALA A 195 -5.59 9.24 13.56
C ALA A 195 -4.55 8.10 13.48
N LYS A 196 -3.36 8.36 12.91
CA LYS A 196 -2.26 7.38 12.84
C LYS A 196 -1.69 7.01 14.20
N SER A 197 -1.66 7.97 15.13
CA SER A 197 -1.05 7.81 16.45
C SER A 197 -2.00 7.22 17.50
N ARG A 198 -3.27 7.00 17.14
CA ARG A 198 -4.27 6.38 18.03
C ARG A 198 -3.82 5.01 18.50
N ARG A 199 -3.99 4.76 19.79
CA ARG A 199 -3.61 3.51 20.45
C ARG A 199 -4.73 2.49 20.32
N CYS A 200 -4.37 1.26 20.00
CA CYS A 200 -5.28 0.13 19.94
C CYS A 200 -5.72 -0.29 21.34
N ASN A 201 -7.02 -0.51 21.55
CA ASN A 201 -7.58 -0.96 22.82
C ASN A 201 -7.23 -2.41 23.18
N HIS A 202 -6.77 -3.20 22.20
CA HIS A 202 -6.40 -4.60 22.41
C HIS A 202 -4.91 -4.82 22.66
N CYS A 203 -4.03 -4.07 21.98
CA CYS A 203 -2.58 -4.29 22.08
C CYS A 203 -1.77 -3.04 22.43
N SER A 204 -2.40 -1.88 22.62
CA SER A 204 -1.76 -0.60 22.96
C SER A 204 -0.77 -0.04 21.92
N HIS A 205 -0.62 -0.68 20.76
CA HIS A 205 0.17 -0.17 19.64
C HIS A 205 -0.59 0.88 18.83
N ALA A 206 0.14 1.75 18.14
CA ALA A 206 -0.46 2.82 17.35
C ALA A 206 -1.14 2.28 16.08
N ALA A 207 -2.10 3.02 15.53
CA ALA A 207 -2.83 2.63 14.33
C ALA A 207 -1.92 2.40 13.11
N TRP A 208 -0.82 3.17 13.01
CA TRP A 208 0.21 2.96 11.97
C TRP A 208 0.91 1.59 12.04
N GLU A 209 0.85 0.92 13.19
CA GLU A 209 1.37 -0.44 13.42
C GLU A 209 0.30 -1.52 13.19
N HIS A 210 -0.78 -1.21 12.46
CA HIS A 210 -1.84 -2.15 12.15
C HIS A 210 -2.14 -2.23 10.67
N ARG A 211 -2.61 -3.39 10.21
CA ARG A 211 -2.96 -3.65 8.81
C ARG A 211 -4.26 -4.45 8.70
N HIS A 212 -4.99 -4.25 7.61
CA HIS A 212 -6.10 -5.12 7.23
C HIS A 212 -5.61 -6.24 6.34
N TYR A 213 -5.74 -7.49 6.80
CA TYR A 213 -5.42 -8.65 5.99
C TYR A 213 -6.54 -9.69 6.04
N LYS A 214 -6.59 -10.56 5.03
CA LYS A 214 -7.48 -11.74 4.96
C LYS A 214 -6.84 -12.97 5.58
N ASN A 215 -6.26 -12.76 6.76
CA ASN A 215 -5.63 -13.80 7.54
C ASN A 215 -5.65 -13.40 9.01
N LYS A 216 -5.37 -14.36 9.88
CA LYS A 216 -5.28 -14.15 11.33
C LYS A 216 -4.05 -14.83 11.89
N HIS A 217 -3.56 -14.31 13.01
CA HIS A 217 -2.55 -14.99 13.80
C HIS A 217 -3.16 -16.20 14.52
N VAL A 218 -2.54 -17.35 14.37
CA VAL A 218 -2.89 -18.58 15.07
C VAL A 218 -1.68 -19.11 15.81
N ARG A 219 -1.84 -19.34 17.11
CA ARG A 219 -0.78 -19.95 17.93
C ARG A 219 -0.72 -21.44 17.63
N ARG A 220 0.48 -21.91 17.33
CA ARG A 220 0.82 -23.31 17.12
C ARG A 220 1.96 -23.67 18.08
N THR A 221 2.06 -24.95 18.41
CA THR A 221 3.15 -25.48 19.24
C THR A 221 3.82 -26.57 18.44
N ARG A 222 5.16 -26.55 18.39
CA ARG A 222 5.94 -27.62 17.77
C ARG A 222 7.07 -28.07 18.69
N ALA A 223 7.43 -29.35 18.57
CA ALA A 223 8.69 -29.83 19.13
C ALA A 223 9.85 -29.13 18.41
N LEU A 224 10.86 -28.68 19.16
CA LEU A 224 12.04 -28.07 18.53
C LEU A 224 12.84 -29.08 17.72
N HIS A 225 12.85 -30.35 18.14
CA HIS A 225 13.55 -31.43 17.44
C HIS A 225 12.67 -32.69 17.40
N PRO A 226 11.73 -32.78 16.43
CA PRO A 226 10.74 -33.85 16.39
C PRO A 226 11.36 -35.25 16.21
N THR A 227 12.53 -35.35 15.57
CA THR A 227 13.25 -36.61 15.33
C THR A 227 14.26 -36.96 16.43
N ALA A 228 14.83 -35.94 17.12
CA ALA A 228 15.89 -36.12 18.12
C ALA A 228 15.53 -37.14 19.20
N LYS A 229 14.29 -37.10 19.70
CA LYS A 229 13.85 -37.99 20.79
C LYS A 229 13.92 -39.47 20.39
N ASN A 230 13.52 -39.79 19.15
CA ASN A 230 13.53 -41.16 18.66
C ASN A 230 14.94 -41.63 18.33
N ASP A 231 15.77 -40.75 17.77
CA ASP A 231 17.13 -41.10 17.38
C ASP A 231 18.05 -41.24 18.59
N LEU A 232 17.87 -40.40 19.62
CA LEU A 232 18.60 -40.52 20.90
C LEU A 232 18.18 -41.74 21.71
N ALA A 233 16.93 -42.19 21.61
CA ALA A 233 16.46 -43.40 22.28
C ALA A 233 17.09 -44.69 21.72
N LYS A 234 17.59 -44.66 20.47
CA LYS A 234 18.27 -45.80 19.82
C LYS A 234 19.76 -45.91 20.17
N ALA A 235 20.34 -44.89 20.80
CA ALA A 235 21.76 -44.89 21.16
C ALA A 235 21.99 -45.60 22.50
N GLU A 236 22.90 -46.59 22.49
CA GLU A 236 23.19 -47.48 23.61
C GLU A 236 24.23 -46.89 24.57
N THR A 237 25.16 -46.08 24.05
CA THR A 237 26.22 -45.44 24.85
C THR A 237 26.09 -43.91 24.87
N GLU A 238 26.74 -43.26 25.84
CA GLU A 238 26.76 -41.79 25.91
C GLU A 238 27.52 -41.16 24.74
N GLU A 239 28.56 -41.80 24.24
CA GLU A 239 29.28 -41.38 23.03
C GLU A 239 28.38 -41.46 21.79
N GLN A 240 27.61 -42.54 21.65
CA GLN A 240 26.64 -42.67 20.57
C GLN A 240 25.53 -41.61 20.68
N ARG A 241 25.05 -41.32 21.89
CA ARG A 241 24.06 -40.26 22.12
C ARG A 241 24.60 -38.89 21.74
N LEU A 242 25.87 -38.61 22.06
CA LEU A 242 26.53 -37.37 21.70
C LEU A 242 26.66 -37.21 20.18
N GLU A 243 27.10 -38.25 19.48
CA GLU A 243 27.22 -38.21 18.01
C GLU A 243 25.87 -38.10 17.32
N VAL A 244 24.84 -38.80 17.81
CA VAL A 244 23.46 -38.63 17.33
C VAL A 244 22.99 -37.19 17.55
N ALA A 245 23.23 -36.61 18.73
CA ALA A 245 22.83 -35.24 19.02
C ALA A 245 23.51 -34.22 18.09
N LYS A 246 24.83 -34.36 17.85
CA LYS A 246 25.56 -33.50 16.92
C LYS A 246 25.00 -33.59 15.51
N ARG A 247 24.75 -34.82 15.02
CA ARG A 247 24.18 -35.05 13.70
C ARG A 247 22.81 -34.39 13.55
N VAL A 248 21.90 -34.60 14.51
CA VAL A 248 20.56 -34.01 14.47
C VAL A 248 20.62 -32.48 14.48
N VAL A 249 21.49 -31.89 15.29
CA VAL A 249 21.71 -30.43 15.31
C VAL A 249 22.23 -29.93 13.96
N GLN A 250 23.19 -30.62 13.35
CA GLN A 250 23.74 -30.23 12.05
C GLN A 250 22.69 -30.36 10.93
N GLU A 251 21.95 -31.46 10.87
CA GLU A 251 20.87 -31.66 9.89
C GLU A 251 19.79 -30.57 10.00
N GLU A 252 19.44 -30.15 11.22
CA GLU A 252 18.51 -29.04 11.41
C GLU A 252 19.10 -27.69 11.00
N LEU A 253 20.38 -27.44 11.26
CA LEU A 253 21.07 -26.23 10.80
C LEU A 253 21.07 -26.14 9.27
N ASP A 254 21.38 -27.25 8.59
CA ASP A 254 21.37 -27.33 7.12
C ASP A 254 19.95 -27.12 6.57
N SER A 255 18.95 -27.75 7.19
CA SER A 255 17.54 -27.55 6.83
C SER A 255 17.08 -26.10 7.01
N ILE A 256 17.48 -25.44 8.11
CA ILE A 256 17.14 -24.04 8.36
C ILE A 256 17.82 -23.12 7.34
N GLN A 257 19.08 -23.40 6.97
CA GLN A 257 19.77 -22.60 5.97
C GLN A 257 19.09 -22.71 4.59
N LEU A 258 18.70 -23.92 4.18
CA LEU A 258 17.93 -24.13 2.95
C LEU A 258 16.58 -23.38 2.98
N GLU A 259 15.89 -23.40 4.12
CA GLU A 259 14.62 -22.69 4.29
C GLU A 259 14.82 -21.16 4.26
N LEU A 260 15.89 -20.65 4.88
CA LEU A 260 16.27 -19.23 4.81
C LEU A 260 16.53 -18.78 3.37
N ASP A 261 17.31 -19.54 2.60
CA ASP A 261 17.60 -19.24 1.19
C ASP A 261 16.31 -19.21 0.36
N THR A 262 15.40 -20.16 0.61
CA THR A 262 14.09 -20.23 -0.05
C THR A 262 13.22 -19.01 0.30
N VAL A 263 13.18 -18.63 1.57
CA VAL A 263 12.42 -17.46 2.05
C VAL A 263 12.99 -16.17 1.47
N GLN A 264 14.32 -16.04 1.41
CA GLN A 264 14.99 -14.89 0.80
C GLN A 264 14.65 -14.76 -0.70
N ALA A 265 14.71 -15.86 -1.45
CA ALA A 265 14.30 -15.88 -2.85
C ALA A 265 12.84 -15.45 -3.01
N LYS A 266 11.96 -15.93 -2.11
CA LYS A 266 10.55 -15.54 -2.08
C LYS A 266 10.37 -14.04 -1.83
N VAL A 267 11.05 -13.45 -0.83
CA VAL A 267 10.99 -12.00 -0.57
C VAL A 267 11.39 -11.21 -1.81
N ASN A 268 12.51 -11.56 -2.45
CA ASN A 268 12.96 -10.88 -3.67
C ASN A 268 11.91 -10.97 -4.79
N SER A 269 11.37 -12.16 -5.05
CA SER A 269 10.36 -12.36 -6.07
C SER A 269 9.07 -11.56 -5.80
N LEU A 270 8.66 -11.45 -4.53
CA LEU A 270 7.49 -10.70 -4.11
C LEU A 270 7.71 -9.19 -4.29
N VAL A 271 8.90 -8.68 -3.95
CA VAL A 271 9.25 -7.27 -4.19
C VAL A 271 9.25 -6.95 -5.69
N ASP A 272 9.75 -7.84 -6.53
CA ASP A 272 9.75 -7.65 -7.98
C ASP A 272 8.31 -7.73 -8.55
N ALA A 273 7.50 -8.66 -8.06
CA ALA A 273 6.08 -8.75 -8.39
C ALA A 273 5.31 -7.49 -7.95
N TYR A 274 5.63 -6.96 -6.77
CA TYR A 274 5.07 -5.71 -6.26
C TYR A 274 5.42 -4.53 -7.18
N ASN A 275 6.71 -4.40 -7.53
CA ASN A 275 7.21 -3.32 -8.37
C ASN A 275 6.68 -3.34 -9.81
N SER A 276 6.47 -4.54 -10.37
CA SER A 276 5.91 -4.70 -11.72
C SER A 276 4.42 -4.36 -11.78
N LYS A 277 3.67 -4.58 -10.71
CA LYS A 277 2.23 -4.26 -10.63
C LYS A 277 1.94 -2.82 -10.21
N SER A 278 2.88 -2.14 -9.56
CA SER A 278 2.72 -0.80 -9.00
C SER A 278 2.89 0.37 -10.00
N LEU A 279 2.42 0.21 -11.25
CA LEU A 279 2.69 1.18 -12.33
C LEU A 279 1.77 2.43 -12.35
N ASN A 280 0.79 2.53 -11.45
CA ASN A 280 -0.14 3.67 -11.42
C ASN A 280 0.17 4.65 -10.28
N LYS A 281 -0.12 5.94 -10.46
CA LYS A 281 0.11 7.04 -9.50
C LYS A 281 -0.49 6.75 -8.11
N ASN A 282 -1.62 6.05 -8.09
CA ASN A 282 -2.31 5.69 -6.85
C ASN A 282 -1.56 4.62 -6.02
N PHE A 283 -0.46 4.04 -6.52
CA PHE A 283 0.35 3.05 -5.80
C PHE A 283 1.50 3.63 -4.99
N ALA A 284 1.81 4.94 -5.12
CA ALA A 284 2.86 5.56 -4.31
C ALA A 284 2.56 5.47 -2.80
N GLY A 285 1.28 5.58 -2.41
CA GLY A 285 0.85 5.39 -1.01
C GLY A 285 1.08 3.96 -0.52
N HIS A 286 0.82 2.96 -1.36
CA HIS A 286 1.03 1.55 -1.03
C HIS A 286 2.53 1.22 -0.93
N ILE A 287 3.35 1.68 -1.88
CA ILE A 287 4.81 1.53 -1.81
C ILE A 287 5.35 2.13 -0.50
N ASN A 288 4.87 3.31 -0.10
CA ASN A 288 5.23 3.90 1.20
C ASN A 288 4.79 3.04 2.39
N SER A 289 3.58 2.48 2.38
CA SER A 289 3.11 1.56 3.43
C SER A 289 4.00 0.32 3.54
N ALA A 290 4.38 -0.28 2.41
CA ALA A 290 5.26 -1.43 2.35
C ALA A 290 6.67 -1.09 2.86
N ILE A 291 7.22 0.08 2.48
CA ILE A 291 8.49 0.58 3.00
C ILE A 291 8.43 0.75 4.53
N GLN A 292 7.38 1.40 5.05
CA GLN A 292 7.22 1.62 6.49
C GLN A 292 7.15 0.30 7.27
N MET A 293 6.42 -0.69 6.74
CA MET A 293 6.36 -2.02 7.34
C MET A 293 7.75 -2.68 7.38
N MET A 294 8.51 -2.60 6.28
CA MET A 294 9.86 -3.16 6.25
C MET A 294 10.85 -2.40 7.13
N GLU A 295 10.73 -1.07 7.24
CA GLU A 295 11.54 -0.25 8.14
C GLU A 295 11.28 -0.62 9.59
N LEU A 296 10.02 -0.84 9.99
CA LEU A 296 9.68 -1.35 11.32
C LEU A 296 10.38 -2.69 11.62
N ARG A 297 10.34 -3.63 10.67
CA ARG A 297 11.04 -4.92 10.81
C ARG A 297 12.56 -4.77 10.82
N LEU A 298 13.11 -3.81 10.08
CA LEU A 298 14.55 -3.54 10.09
C LEU A 298 15.01 -3.01 11.46
N GLU A 299 14.24 -2.14 12.10
CA GLU A 299 14.54 -1.66 13.47
C GLU A 299 14.47 -2.81 14.48
N GLU A 300 13.49 -3.71 14.35
CA GLU A 300 13.42 -4.92 15.16
C GLU A 300 14.70 -5.76 15.02
N LEU A 301 15.12 -6.05 13.79
CA LEU A 301 16.33 -6.83 13.53
C LEU A 301 17.58 -6.13 14.10
N LYS A 302 17.69 -4.79 13.99
CA LYS A 302 18.82 -4.05 14.56
C LYS A 302 18.96 -4.22 16.08
N SER A 303 17.85 -4.41 16.80
CA SER A 303 17.85 -4.65 18.24
C SER A 303 18.28 -6.07 18.62
N LYS A 304 18.28 -7.02 17.67
CA LYS A 304 18.58 -8.43 17.89
C LYS A 304 20.01 -8.76 17.40
N PRO A 305 20.92 -9.25 18.27
CA PRO A 305 22.28 -9.60 17.86
C PRO A 305 22.31 -10.83 16.93
N GLY A 306 23.21 -10.84 15.94
CA GLY A 306 23.38 -11.97 15.01
C GLY A 306 22.36 -12.01 13.87
N THR A 307 21.78 -10.85 13.51
CA THR A 307 20.78 -10.69 12.44
C THR A 307 21.33 -9.93 11.22
N GLU A 308 22.65 -9.79 11.11
CA GLU A 308 23.31 -8.96 10.10
C GLU A 308 22.94 -9.36 8.67
N HIS A 309 22.80 -10.67 8.43
CA HIS A 309 22.40 -11.21 7.14
C HIS A 309 20.95 -10.84 6.78
N GLU A 310 20.02 -11.09 7.71
CA GLU A 310 18.59 -10.79 7.56
C GLU A 310 18.37 -9.28 7.40
N ARG A 311 19.12 -8.46 8.12
CA ARG A 311 19.14 -7.00 7.97
C ARG A 311 19.54 -6.58 6.56
N GLY A 312 20.57 -7.20 5.98
CA GLY A 312 21.02 -6.91 4.61
C GLY A 312 19.93 -7.20 3.57
N ILE A 313 19.18 -8.28 3.74
CA ILE A 313 18.06 -8.65 2.86
C ILE A 313 16.95 -7.60 2.93
N VAL A 314 16.51 -7.26 4.14
CA VAL A 314 15.43 -6.27 4.35
C VAL A 314 15.85 -4.89 3.84
N GLN A 315 17.10 -4.46 4.08
CA GLN A 315 17.64 -3.21 3.54
C GLN A 315 17.63 -3.17 2.02
N SER A 316 18.04 -4.26 1.36
CA SER A 316 18.03 -4.35 -0.10
C SER A 316 16.59 -4.25 -0.66
N ALA A 317 15.63 -4.92 -0.03
CA ALA A 317 14.21 -4.82 -0.39
C ALA A 317 13.68 -3.38 -0.24
N ILE A 318 13.99 -2.71 0.88
CA ILE A 318 13.63 -1.30 1.11
C ILE A 318 14.22 -0.41 0.01
N GLN A 319 15.49 -0.59 -0.35
CA GLN A 319 16.15 0.22 -1.38
C GLN A 319 15.51 0.03 -2.76
N LYS A 320 15.15 -1.20 -3.13
CA LYS A 320 14.41 -1.47 -4.38
C LYS A 320 13.07 -0.73 -4.42
N LEU A 321 12.30 -0.76 -3.33
CA LEU A 321 11.02 -0.05 -3.24
C LEU A 321 11.19 1.48 -3.26
N LYS A 322 12.18 2.02 -2.52
CA LYS A 322 12.50 3.46 -2.53
C LYS A 322 12.89 3.94 -3.94
N SER A 323 13.69 3.14 -4.66
CA SER A 323 14.08 3.44 -6.04
C SER A 323 12.88 3.50 -6.98
N LYS A 324 11.92 2.57 -6.83
CA LYS A 324 10.68 2.59 -7.61
C LYS A 324 9.81 3.81 -7.27
N LEU A 325 9.69 4.16 -5.99
CA LEU A 325 8.94 5.33 -5.54
C LEU A 325 9.51 6.63 -6.14
N ASP A 326 10.84 6.76 -6.18
CA ASP A 326 11.52 7.90 -6.80
C ASP A 326 11.21 8.01 -8.31
N VAL A 327 11.25 6.89 -9.05
CA VAL A 327 10.84 6.86 -10.47
C VAL A 327 9.41 7.35 -10.65
N LEU A 328 8.48 6.91 -9.79
CA LEU A 328 7.09 7.35 -9.84
C LEU A 328 6.97 8.86 -9.56
N ARG A 329 7.67 9.39 -8.54
CA ARG A 329 7.68 10.83 -8.22
C ARG A 329 8.26 11.67 -9.35
N LYS A 330 9.42 11.30 -9.90
CA LYS A 330 10.05 11.99 -11.04
C LYS A 330 9.15 11.99 -12.29
N SER A 331 8.43 10.90 -12.53
CA SER A 331 7.45 10.84 -13.63
C SER A 331 6.25 11.79 -13.43
N GLN A 332 5.91 12.11 -12.17
CA GLN A 332 4.86 13.06 -11.83
C GLN A 332 5.30 14.50 -12.08
N GLU A 333 6.49 14.88 -11.62
CA GLU A 333 7.05 16.22 -11.80
C GLU A 333 7.14 16.59 -13.29
N ARG A 334 7.60 15.65 -14.13
CA ARG A 334 7.66 15.85 -15.59
C ARG A 334 6.29 16.08 -16.23
N LYS A 335 5.24 15.39 -15.78
CA LYS A 335 3.88 15.56 -16.32
C LYS A 335 3.19 16.82 -15.79
N SER A 336 3.42 17.20 -14.54
CA SER A 336 2.92 18.45 -13.97
C SER A 336 3.59 19.67 -14.62
N GLY A 337 4.88 19.58 -14.97
CA GLY A 337 5.57 20.60 -15.75
C GLY A 337 4.95 20.82 -17.14
N VAL A 338 4.57 19.75 -17.83
CA VAL A 338 3.88 19.82 -19.14
C VAL A 338 2.48 20.44 -19.00
N ILE A 339 1.71 20.07 -17.98
CA ILE A 339 0.37 20.65 -17.74
C ILE A 339 0.47 22.12 -17.38
N ASN A 340 1.45 22.52 -16.56
CA ASN A 340 1.68 23.92 -16.22
C ASN A 340 2.16 24.72 -17.43
N HIS A 341 2.94 24.12 -18.34
CA HIS A 341 3.36 24.77 -19.59
C HIS A 341 2.17 24.99 -20.55
N VAL A 342 1.24 24.03 -20.63
CA VAL A 342 -0.01 24.16 -21.41
C VAL A 342 -0.95 25.18 -20.78
N ARG A 343 -1.06 25.21 -19.44
CA ARG A 343 -1.89 26.19 -18.72
C ARG A 343 -1.32 27.61 -18.81
N GLY A 344 0.01 27.75 -18.81
CA GLY A 344 0.72 28.99 -19.12
C GLY A 344 0.46 29.45 -20.56
N ALA A 345 0.63 28.56 -21.54
CA ALA A 345 0.36 28.89 -22.95
C ALA A 345 -1.10 29.27 -23.23
N VAL A 346 -2.07 28.65 -22.53
CA VAL A 346 -3.50 29.03 -22.63
C VAL A 346 -3.77 30.33 -21.89
N GLY A 347 -3.17 30.57 -20.73
CA GLY A 347 -3.26 31.84 -20.00
C GLY A 347 -2.68 33.01 -20.79
N ASP A 348 -1.55 32.81 -21.45
CA ASP A 348 -0.88 33.80 -22.31
C ASP A 348 -1.68 34.05 -23.60
N ALA A 349 -2.30 33.02 -24.18
CA ALA A 349 -3.17 33.17 -25.36
C ALA A 349 -4.48 33.91 -25.03
N VAL A 350 -5.08 33.66 -23.86
CA VAL A 350 -6.29 34.37 -23.38
C VAL A 350 -5.93 35.80 -22.95
N GLY A 351 -4.76 36.00 -22.35
CA GLY A 351 -4.20 37.31 -22.03
C GLY A 351 -3.99 38.15 -23.29
N ALA A 352 -3.32 37.61 -24.31
CA ALA A 352 -3.06 38.27 -25.58
C ALA A 352 -4.34 38.63 -26.36
N LEU A 353 -5.39 37.81 -26.28
CA LEU A 353 -6.72 38.12 -26.83
C LEU A 353 -7.41 39.27 -26.07
N GLY A 354 -7.24 39.36 -24.75
CA GLY A 354 -7.73 40.47 -23.93
C GLY A 354 -7.02 41.80 -24.21
N THR A 355 -5.70 41.79 -24.43
CA THR A 355 -4.93 42.99 -24.79
C THR A 355 -5.19 43.44 -26.22
N ALA A 356 -5.43 42.53 -27.17
CA ALA A 356 -5.81 42.89 -28.54
C ALA A 356 -7.20 43.57 -28.60
N LEU A 357 -8.14 43.15 -27.76
CA LEU A 357 -9.47 43.76 -27.65
C LEU A 357 -9.48 45.14 -26.97
N THR A 358 -8.52 45.42 -26.09
CA THR A 358 -8.38 46.73 -25.44
C THR A 358 -7.53 47.72 -26.25
N GLY A 359 -6.59 47.23 -27.08
CA GLY A 359 -5.79 48.06 -27.99
C GLY A 359 -6.59 48.69 -29.14
N VAL A 360 -7.62 48.01 -29.64
CA VAL A 360 -8.47 48.54 -30.74
C VAL A 360 -9.41 49.66 -30.27
N ILE A 361 -9.75 49.69 -28.97
CA ILE A 361 -10.63 50.72 -28.39
C ILE A 361 -9.88 52.05 -28.13
N ARG A 362 -8.54 52.04 -28.07
CA ARG A 362 -7.74 53.27 -27.85
C ARG A 362 -7.23 53.96 -29.12
N GLY A 363 -7.51 53.41 -30.31
CA GLY A 363 -7.15 54.02 -31.59
C GLY A 363 -8.30 54.77 -32.29
N ILE A 364 -9.48 54.81 -31.68
CA ILE A 364 -10.67 55.50 -32.20
C ILE A 364 -11.31 56.28 -31.04
N VAL A 365 -10.62 57.32 -30.58
CA VAL A 365 -11.20 58.49 -29.90
C VAL A 365 -10.48 59.72 -30.42
#